data_AF-A0A7V9PQJ9-F1
#
_entry.id   AF-A0A7V9PQJ9-F1
#
_cell.length_a   1.000
_cell.length_b   1.000
_cell.length_c   1.000
_cell.angle_alpha   90.00
_cell.angle_beta   90.00
_cell.angle_gamma   90.00
#
_symmetry.space_group_name_H-M   'P 1'
#
loop_
_entity.id
_entity.type
_entity.pdbx_description
1 polymer ?
#
loop_
_entity_poly.entity_id
_entity_poly.type
_entity_poly.pdbx_seq_one_letter_code
_entity_poly.pdbx_strand_id
1 'polypeptide(L)'
;MLDCGNHHAVFSATAFCPVCGSRPAAEKVLEAIDAAREALAVEDRLGVDEREALRAAGVFERFAVDAIESVVSLFEMFAREQFELRVQDARQHTAGKGNVFQRLDDTASLFAEHTQIELISLAGEDRWQRLKRAFARRHVLTHNGGIVDERFLVQVHDNGLKLDQRLVVRRRDAQTALDDLEAVVRALAGA
;
A
#
# COMPACT_ATOMS: atom_id res chain seq x y z
N MET A 1 16.29 22.84 3.27
CA MET A 1 16.56 21.67 4.13
C MET A 1 17.62 20.85 3.41
N LEU A 2 18.80 20.68 3.99
CA LEU A 2 19.90 19.95 3.37
C LEU A 2 19.69 18.45 3.64
N ASP A 3 19.56 17.66 2.58
CA ASP A 3 19.56 16.20 2.62
C ASP A 3 20.91 15.70 3.16
N CYS A 4 20.88 14.75 4.11
CA CYS A 4 22.04 14.31 4.87
C CYS A 4 22.86 13.19 4.17
N GLY A 5 22.42 12.68 3.02
CA GLY A 5 23.20 11.78 2.16
C GLY A 5 23.61 10.45 2.82
N ASN A 6 22.95 10.08 3.92
CA ASN A 6 23.37 8.97 4.78
C ASN A 6 22.67 7.66 4.38
N HIS A 7 23.42 6.72 3.81
CA HIS A 7 22.93 5.37 3.51
C HIS A 7 22.95 4.50 4.77
N HIS A 8 21.79 4.09 5.26
CA HIS A 8 21.65 3.20 6.42
C HIS A 8 20.94 1.92 6.01
N ALA A 9 21.36 0.79 6.58
CA ALA A 9 20.62 -0.45 6.47
C ALA A 9 19.38 -0.38 7.38
N VAL A 10 18.19 -0.52 6.81
CA VAL A 10 16.92 -0.51 7.54
C VAL A 10 16.72 -1.90 8.17
N PHE A 11 17.02 -2.02 9.47
CA PHE A 11 16.86 -3.28 10.22
C PHE A 11 15.46 -3.47 10.85
N SER A 12 14.58 -2.47 10.83
CA SER A 12 13.20 -2.60 11.29
C SER A 12 12.25 -1.60 10.62
N ALA A 13 10.94 -1.92 10.62
CA ALA A 13 9.87 -1.17 9.95
C ALA A 13 9.65 0.28 10.46
N THR A 14 10.42 0.73 11.45
CA THR A 14 10.46 2.12 11.90
C THR A 14 11.67 2.82 11.31
N ALA A 15 11.46 3.45 10.15
CA ALA A 15 12.46 4.27 9.48
C ALA A 15 12.74 5.56 10.28
N PHE A 16 13.66 5.47 11.23
CA PHE A 16 14.21 6.60 11.97
C PHE A 16 15.65 6.84 11.48
N CYS A 17 15.97 8.06 11.05
CA CYS A 17 17.35 8.41 10.78
C CYS A 17 18.04 8.75 12.10
N PRO A 18 19.11 8.06 12.52
CA PRO A 18 19.81 8.35 13.77
C PRO A 18 20.47 9.74 13.78
N VAL A 19 20.59 10.39 12.62
CA VAL A 19 21.20 11.71 12.45
C VAL A 19 20.13 12.80 12.24
N CYS A 20 19.13 12.53 11.41
CA CYS A 20 18.23 13.54 10.86
C CYS A 20 16.85 13.51 11.56
N GLY A 21 16.59 12.50 12.40
CA GLY A 21 15.36 12.35 13.19
C GLY A 21 14.21 11.77 12.37
N SER A 22 13.01 12.37 12.52
CA SER A 22 11.82 11.97 11.77
C SER A 22 12.00 12.26 10.28
N ARG A 23 11.85 11.24 9.43
CA ARG A 23 11.92 11.37 7.97
C ARG A 23 10.53 11.61 7.38
N PRO A 24 10.42 12.32 6.24
CA PRO A 24 9.14 12.50 5.55
C PRO A 24 8.48 11.16 5.21
N ALA A 25 7.15 11.06 5.37
CA ALA A 25 6.37 9.86 4.99
C ALA A 25 6.64 9.40 3.57
N ALA A 26 6.79 10.33 2.62
CA ALA A 26 7.04 10.01 1.23
C ALA A 26 8.30 9.14 1.08
N GLU A 27 9.43 9.53 1.68
CA GLU A 27 10.68 8.77 1.63
C GLU A 27 10.53 7.39 2.27
N LYS A 28 9.95 7.33 3.47
CA LYS A 28 9.74 6.07 4.21
C LYS A 28 8.89 5.08 3.39
N VAL A 29 7.86 5.58 2.71
CA VAL A 29 6.97 4.76 1.89
C VAL A 29 7.64 4.30 0.61
N LEU A 30 8.41 5.16 -0.06
CA LEU A 30 9.15 4.78 -1.26
C LEU A 30 10.22 3.72 -0.96
N GLU A 31 10.95 3.84 0.15
CA GLU A 31 11.91 2.81 0.58
C GLU A 31 11.23 1.47 0.90
N ALA A 32 10.06 1.51 1.54
CA ALA A 32 9.29 0.30 1.81
C ALA A 32 8.76 -0.36 0.53
N ILE A 33 8.35 0.43 -0.46
CA ILE A 33 7.96 -0.05 -1.78
C ILE A 33 9.14 -0.75 -2.47
N ASP A 34 10.34 -0.16 -2.42
CA ASP A 34 11.54 -0.75 -3.02
C ASP A 34 11.94 -2.05 -2.32
N ALA A 35 11.86 -2.11 -0.99
CA ALA A 35 12.09 -3.34 -0.24
C ALA A 35 11.08 -4.45 -0.61
N ALA A 36 9.80 -4.10 -0.78
CA ALA A 36 8.79 -5.05 -1.22
C ALA A 36 9.04 -5.55 -2.66
N ARG A 37 9.51 -4.68 -3.56
CA ARG A 37 9.90 -5.08 -4.92
C ARG A 37 11.09 -6.04 -4.93
N GLU A 38 12.08 -5.78 -4.09
CA GLU A 38 13.24 -6.66 -3.93
C GLU A 38 12.82 -8.05 -3.43
N ALA A 39 11.91 -8.12 -2.45
CA ALA A 39 11.34 -9.38 -1.98
C ALA A 39 10.60 -10.14 -3.10
N LEU A 40 9.79 -9.44 -3.91
CA LEU A 40 9.12 -10.04 -5.06
C LEU A 40 10.09 -10.53 -6.13
N ALA A 41 11.26 -9.89 -6.27
CA ALA A 41 12.29 -10.22 -7.25
C ALA A 41 13.24 -11.36 -6.82
N VAL A 42 13.14 -11.84 -5.57
CA VAL A 42 13.97 -12.95 -5.08
C VAL A 42 13.88 -14.16 -6.00
N GLU A 43 12.69 -14.50 -6.49
CA GLU A 43 12.45 -15.66 -7.37
C GLU A 43 13.35 -15.68 -8.62
N ASP A 44 13.69 -14.50 -9.16
CA ASP A 44 14.46 -14.37 -10.40
C ASP A 44 15.95 -14.65 -10.21
N ARG A 45 16.43 -14.64 -8.96
CA ARG A 45 17.84 -14.76 -8.59
C ARG A 45 18.25 -16.17 -8.16
N LEU A 46 17.28 -17.09 -8.08
CA LEU A 46 17.47 -18.42 -7.53
C LEU A 46 17.76 -19.48 -8.61
N GLY A 47 18.55 -20.48 -8.21
CA GLY A 47 18.69 -21.72 -8.97
C GLY A 47 17.36 -22.44 -9.17
N VAL A 48 17.29 -23.36 -10.13
CA VAL A 48 16.04 -24.07 -10.46
C VAL A 48 15.52 -24.87 -9.26
N ASP A 49 16.37 -25.69 -8.64
CA ASP A 49 15.97 -26.58 -7.53
C ASP A 49 15.47 -25.79 -6.31
N GLU A 50 16.18 -24.74 -5.92
CA GLU A 50 15.80 -23.88 -4.79
C GLU A 50 14.49 -23.13 -5.06
N ARG A 51 14.32 -22.61 -6.28
CA ARG A 51 13.09 -21.94 -6.71
C ARG A 51 11.90 -22.88 -6.69
N GLU A 52 12.06 -24.12 -7.14
CA GLU A 52 10.97 -25.11 -7.09
C GLU A 52 10.60 -25.46 -5.65
N ALA A 53 11.59 -25.67 -4.77
CA ALA A 53 11.37 -25.93 -3.36
C ALA A 53 10.62 -24.78 -2.65
N LEU A 54 11.05 -23.54 -2.87
CA LEU A 54 10.41 -22.36 -2.26
C LEU A 54 9.02 -22.08 -2.85
N ARG A 55 8.80 -22.37 -4.14
CA ARG A 55 7.48 -22.28 -4.76
C ARG A 55 6.52 -23.31 -4.16
N ALA A 56 6.96 -24.54 -3.98
CA ALA A 56 6.16 -25.59 -3.34
C ALA A 56 5.83 -25.26 -1.87
N ALA A 57 6.74 -24.57 -1.18
CA ALA A 57 6.53 -24.06 0.18
C ALA A 57 5.64 -22.79 0.25
N GLY A 58 5.22 -22.23 -0.88
CA GLY A 58 4.34 -21.04 -0.93
C GLY A 58 5.04 -19.71 -0.62
N VAL A 59 6.38 -19.66 -0.63
CA VAL A 59 7.14 -18.47 -0.22
C VAL A 59 6.88 -17.27 -1.13
N PHE A 60 6.79 -17.48 -2.45
CA PHE A 60 6.55 -16.38 -3.39
C PHE A 60 5.12 -15.84 -3.33
N GLU A 61 4.13 -16.69 -3.08
CA GLU A 61 2.77 -16.23 -2.80
C GLU A 61 2.74 -15.40 -1.52
N ARG A 62 3.49 -15.82 -0.48
CA ARG A 62 3.60 -15.06 0.77
C ARG A 62 4.19 -13.66 0.54
N PHE A 63 5.25 -13.52 -0.25
CA PHE A 63 5.79 -12.20 -0.61
C PHE A 63 4.77 -11.33 -1.36
N ALA A 64 3.97 -11.93 -2.25
CA ALA A 64 2.91 -11.20 -2.95
C ALA A 64 1.79 -10.75 -2.00
N VAL A 65 1.39 -11.60 -1.05
CA VAL A 65 0.42 -11.26 0.00
C VAL A 65 0.95 -10.14 0.88
N ASP A 66 2.17 -10.27 1.42
CA ASP A 66 2.78 -9.27 2.30
C ASP A 66 2.90 -7.91 1.59
N ALA A 67 3.24 -7.90 0.30
CA ALA A 67 3.26 -6.68 -0.50
C ALA A 67 1.87 -6.01 -0.60
N ILE A 68 0.80 -6.77 -0.89
CA ILE A 68 -0.57 -6.24 -0.93
C ILE A 68 -1.03 -5.71 0.45
N GLU A 69 -0.70 -6.42 1.54
CA GLU A 69 -1.01 -5.96 2.89
C GLU A 69 -0.26 -4.67 3.25
N SER A 70 0.99 -4.55 2.81
CA SER A 70 1.81 -3.35 3.03
C SER A 70 1.24 -2.12 2.35
N VAL A 71 0.65 -2.25 1.14
CA VAL A 71 0.10 -1.11 0.38
C VAL A 71 -0.91 -0.30 1.19
N VAL A 72 -1.80 -0.97 1.93
CA VAL A 72 -2.82 -0.29 2.76
C VAL A 72 -2.17 0.45 3.93
N SER A 73 -1.26 -0.20 4.63
CA SER A 73 -0.59 0.37 5.80
C SER A 73 0.32 1.55 5.42
N LEU A 74 1.01 1.46 4.28
CA LEU A 74 1.85 2.51 3.74
C LEU A 74 1.03 3.71 3.25
N PHE A 75 -0.06 3.47 2.52
CA PHE A 75 -0.99 4.52 2.13
C PHE A 75 -1.58 5.24 3.35
N GLU A 76 -2.02 4.50 4.36
CA GLU A 76 -2.60 5.06 5.58
C GLU A 76 -1.61 5.98 6.30
N MET A 77 -0.37 5.53 6.50
CA MET A 77 0.69 6.32 7.11
C MET A 77 0.94 7.59 6.29
N PHE A 78 1.11 7.45 4.98
CA PHE A 78 1.39 8.55 4.07
C PHE A 78 0.27 9.59 4.05
N ALA A 79 -0.97 9.16 3.78
CA ALA A 79 -2.11 10.03 3.65
C ALA A 79 -2.39 10.79 4.95
N ARG A 80 -2.23 10.13 6.11
CA ARG A 80 -2.38 10.80 7.41
C ARG A 80 -1.36 11.91 7.58
N GLU A 81 -0.07 11.62 7.37
CA GLU A 81 0.99 12.63 7.52
C GLU A 81 0.79 13.78 6.52
N GLN A 82 0.44 13.49 5.27
CA GLN A 82 0.16 14.52 4.26
C GLN A 82 -1.06 15.39 4.59
N PHE A 83 -2.08 14.82 5.23
CA PHE A 83 -3.27 15.53 5.67
C PHE A 83 -2.96 16.44 6.87
N GLU A 84 -2.25 15.92 7.88
CA GLU A 84 -1.83 16.68 9.07
C GLU A 84 -0.89 17.84 8.72
N LEU A 85 -0.10 17.72 7.66
CA LEU A 85 0.76 18.80 7.15
C LEU A 85 -0.02 19.92 6.44
N ARG A 86 -1.20 19.63 5.87
CA ARG A 86 -1.97 20.56 5.04
C ARG A 86 -3.16 21.18 5.75
N VAL A 87 -3.70 20.50 6.76
CA VAL A 87 -4.94 20.89 7.42
C VAL A 87 -4.68 21.25 8.88
N GLN A 88 -4.96 22.51 9.24
CA GLN A 88 -4.97 22.93 10.63
C GLN A 88 -6.05 22.17 11.39
N ASP A 89 -5.78 21.81 12.64
CA ASP A 89 -6.71 21.03 13.47
C ASP A 89 -7.18 19.70 12.82
N ALA A 90 -6.33 19.08 11.98
CA ALA A 90 -6.61 17.83 11.26
C ALA A 90 -7.30 16.75 12.12
N ARG A 91 -6.91 16.62 13.40
CA ARG A 91 -7.50 15.66 14.34
C ARG A 91 -9.00 15.88 14.57
N GLN A 92 -9.48 17.12 14.54
CA GLN A 92 -10.90 17.45 14.68
C GLN A 92 -11.70 16.95 13.47
N HIS A 93 -11.12 17.04 12.27
CA HIS A 93 -11.74 16.56 11.02
C HIS A 93 -11.80 15.03 10.92
N THR A 94 -10.92 14.33 11.62
CA THR A 94 -10.89 12.85 11.68
C THR A 94 -11.57 12.28 12.92
N ALA A 95 -11.95 13.11 13.90
CA ALA A 95 -12.54 12.66 15.16
C ALA A 95 -13.86 11.91 14.90
N GLY A 96 -14.02 10.74 15.53
CA GLY A 96 -15.23 9.92 15.39
C GLY A 96 -15.39 9.20 14.04
N LYS A 97 -14.51 9.41 13.05
CA LYS A 97 -14.58 8.77 11.72
C LYS A 97 -13.93 7.38 11.63
N GLY A 98 -13.49 6.83 12.78
CA GLY A 98 -12.65 5.62 12.84
C GLY A 98 -11.32 5.81 12.10
N ASN A 99 -10.72 4.72 11.62
CA ASN A 99 -9.51 4.81 10.80
C ASN A 99 -9.85 5.19 9.34
N VAL A 100 -10.10 6.48 9.11
CA VAL A 100 -10.47 7.01 7.78
C VAL A 100 -9.40 6.77 6.73
N PHE A 101 -8.11 6.82 7.13
CA PHE A 101 -6.97 6.67 6.22
C PHE A 101 -6.75 5.23 5.72
N GLN A 102 -7.42 4.24 6.31
CA GLN A 102 -7.49 2.86 5.75
C GLN A 102 -8.63 2.68 4.74
N ARG A 103 -9.47 3.69 4.54
CA ARG A 103 -10.59 3.67 3.60
C ARG A 103 -10.29 4.63 2.46
N LEU A 104 -9.98 4.05 1.31
CA LEU A 104 -9.39 4.78 0.18
C LEU A 104 -10.28 5.93 -0.30
N ASP A 105 -11.55 5.67 -0.59
CA ASP A 105 -12.49 6.68 -1.09
C ASP A 105 -12.86 7.74 -0.02
N ASP A 106 -12.98 7.34 1.24
CA ASP A 106 -13.19 8.28 2.34
C ASP A 106 -11.98 9.21 2.53
N THR A 107 -10.77 8.69 2.32
CA THR A 107 -9.55 9.50 2.33
C THR A 107 -9.56 10.51 1.20
N ALA A 108 -9.91 10.09 -0.03
CA ALA A 108 -10.06 11.02 -1.15
C ALA A 108 -11.10 12.11 -0.87
N SER A 109 -12.24 11.73 -0.30
CA SER A 109 -13.31 12.67 0.04
C SER A 109 -12.85 13.68 1.11
N LEU A 110 -12.11 13.20 2.12
CA LEU A 110 -11.54 14.05 3.18
C LEU A 110 -10.51 15.05 2.63
N PHE A 111 -9.66 14.63 1.69
CA PHE A 111 -8.70 15.51 1.03
C PHE A 111 -9.39 16.56 0.16
N ALA A 112 -10.36 16.16 -0.66
CA ALA A 112 -11.14 17.09 -1.49
C ALA A 112 -11.83 18.16 -0.63
N GLU A 113 -12.46 17.75 0.48
CA GLU A 113 -13.20 18.63 1.39
C GLU A 113 -12.31 19.68 2.08
N HIS A 114 -11.11 19.29 2.54
CA HIS A 114 -10.29 20.15 3.41
C HIS A 114 -9.02 20.71 2.79
N THR A 115 -8.58 20.18 1.64
CA THR A 115 -7.35 20.62 0.96
C THR A 115 -7.57 21.05 -0.48
N GLN A 116 -8.77 20.80 -1.03
CA GLN A 116 -9.09 20.96 -2.46
C GLN A 116 -8.23 20.09 -3.40
N ILE A 117 -7.53 19.08 -2.86
CA ILE A 117 -6.76 18.11 -3.62
C ILE A 117 -7.68 16.93 -3.99
N GLU A 118 -7.96 16.81 -5.29
CA GLU A 118 -8.72 15.70 -5.86
C GLU A 118 -7.83 14.47 -6.05
N LEU A 119 -7.65 13.64 -5.00
CA LEU A 119 -6.74 12.48 -5.02
C LEU A 119 -7.00 11.50 -6.17
N ILE A 120 -8.28 11.28 -6.52
CA ILE A 120 -8.66 10.36 -7.61
C ILE A 120 -8.15 10.90 -8.95
N SER A 121 -8.37 12.19 -9.21
CA SER A 121 -7.90 12.87 -10.42
C SER A 121 -6.37 12.92 -10.48
N LEU A 122 -5.73 13.16 -9.33
CA LEU A 122 -4.28 13.20 -9.19
C LEU A 122 -3.63 11.82 -9.48
N ALA A 123 -4.25 10.73 -9.02
CA ALA A 123 -3.79 9.37 -9.25
C ALA A 123 -4.09 8.86 -10.67
N GLY A 124 -5.19 9.35 -11.26
CA GLY A 124 -5.85 8.79 -12.43
C GLY A 124 -6.85 7.69 -12.06
N GLU A 125 -8.03 7.72 -12.69
CA GLU A 125 -9.16 6.84 -12.35
C GLU A 125 -8.78 5.35 -12.41
N ASP A 126 -8.12 4.91 -13.48
CA ASP A 126 -7.73 3.50 -13.65
C ASP A 126 -6.80 3.00 -12.52
N ARG A 127 -5.89 3.88 -12.08
CA ARG A 127 -4.95 3.61 -10.98
C ARG A 127 -5.70 3.52 -9.66
N TRP A 128 -6.60 4.48 -9.42
CA TRP A 128 -7.43 4.49 -8.23
C TRP A 128 -8.28 3.23 -8.12
N GLN A 129 -8.91 2.80 -9.22
CA GLN A 129 -9.68 1.57 -9.26
C GLN A 129 -8.83 0.32 -9.01
N ARG A 130 -7.58 0.28 -9.47
CA ARG A 130 -6.65 -0.80 -9.13
C ARG A 130 -6.27 -0.80 -7.65
N LEU A 131 -6.02 0.37 -7.04
CA LEU A 131 -5.78 0.49 -5.60
C LEU A 131 -6.99 0.05 -4.78
N LYS A 132 -8.22 0.43 -5.19
CA LYS A 132 -9.46 -0.05 -4.55
C LYS A 132 -9.52 -1.58 -4.51
N ARG A 133 -9.14 -2.24 -5.62
CA ARG A 133 -9.06 -3.71 -5.66
C ARG A 133 -7.98 -4.26 -4.74
N ALA A 134 -6.81 -3.62 -4.64
CA ALA A 134 -5.77 -4.03 -3.71
C ALA A 134 -6.23 -3.91 -2.23
N PHE A 135 -6.93 -2.83 -1.89
CA PHE A 135 -7.50 -2.63 -0.55
C PHE A 135 -8.57 -3.69 -0.21
N ALA A 136 -9.44 -4.02 -1.17
CA ALA A 136 -10.42 -5.08 -0.98
C ALA A 136 -9.75 -6.46 -0.81
N ARG A 137 -8.68 -6.74 -1.56
CA ARG A 137 -7.90 -7.98 -1.40
C ARG A 137 -7.27 -8.07 -0.01
N ARG A 138 -6.72 -6.97 0.53
CA ARG A 138 -6.17 -6.93 1.88
C ARG A 138 -7.19 -7.34 2.94
N HIS A 139 -8.46 -6.93 2.81
CA HIS A 139 -9.53 -7.40 3.71
C HIS A 139 -9.65 -8.93 3.69
N VAL A 140 -9.72 -9.53 2.50
CA VAL A 140 -9.81 -11.00 2.34
C VAL A 140 -8.58 -11.70 2.93
N LEU A 141 -7.37 -11.20 2.65
CA LEU A 141 -6.12 -11.82 3.07
C LEU A 141 -5.90 -11.74 4.58
N THR A 142 -6.12 -10.55 5.18
CA THR A 142 -5.83 -10.31 6.60
C THR A 142 -6.97 -10.77 7.52
N HIS A 143 -8.24 -10.64 7.09
CA HIS A 143 -9.39 -10.84 7.99
C HIS A 143 -10.21 -12.09 7.68
N ASN A 144 -10.16 -12.63 6.46
CA ASN A 144 -10.92 -13.82 6.09
C ASN A 144 -10.05 -15.01 5.69
N GLY A 145 -8.79 -15.05 6.16
CA GLY A 145 -7.88 -16.18 5.90
C GLY A 145 -7.59 -16.44 4.43
N GLY A 146 -7.75 -15.43 3.57
CA GLY A 146 -7.62 -15.57 2.12
C GLY A 146 -8.84 -16.18 1.43
N ILE A 147 -10.00 -16.28 2.10
CA ILE A 147 -11.24 -16.78 1.52
C ILE A 147 -12.11 -15.61 1.07
N VAL A 148 -12.66 -15.68 -0.15
CA VAL A 148 -13.51 -14.62 -0.69
C VAL A 148 -14.87 -14.60 0.02
N ASP A 149 -15.28 -13.42 0.51
CA ASP A 149 -16.58 -13.17 1.13
C ASP A 149 -17.50 -12.29 0.27
N GLU A 150 -18.75 -12.15 0.70
CA GLU A 150 -19.75 -11.31 0.03
C GLU A 150 -19.30 -9.84 -0.05
N ARG A 151 -18.65 -9.35 1.02
CA ARG A 151 -18.15 -7.97 1.07
C ARG A 151 -17.15 -7.70 -0.05
N PHE A 152 -16.24 -8.63 -0.31
CA PHE A 152 -15.27 -8.52 -1.39
C PHE A 152 -15.95 -8.54 -2.77
N LEU A 153 -16.92 -9.43 -3.00
CA LEU A 153 -17.63 -9.53 -4.28
C LEU A 153 -18.48 -8.29 -4.59
N VAL A 154 -19.03 -7.64 -3.56
CA VAL A 154 -19.73 -6.36 -3.70
C VAL A 154 -18.76 -5.22 -4.02
N GLN A 155 -17.54 -5.24 -3.46
CA GLN A 155 -16.57 -4.16 -3.69
C GLN A 155 -15.79 -4.32 -5.01
N VAL A 156 -15.57 -5.55 -5.46
CA VAL A 156 -14.79 -5.87 -6.65
C VAL A 156 -15.69 -6.61 -7.63
N HIS A 157 -16.31 -5.88 -8.55
CA HIS A 157 -17.09 -6.48 -9.62
C HIS A 157 -16.20 -7.11 -10.70
N ASP A 158 -16.78 -8.00 -11.51
CA ASP A 158 -16.17 -8.57 -12.72
C ASP A 158 -14.82 -9.27 -12.53
N ASN A 159 -14.60 -9.89 -11.37
CA ASN A 159 -13.33 -10.56 -11.04
C ASN A 159 -13.32 -12.08 -11.33
N GLY A 160 -14.46 -12.67 -11.70
CA GLY A 160 -14.62 -14.11 -11.93
C GLY A 160 -14.46 -15.00 -10.69
N LEU A 161 -14.27 -14.42 -9.51
CA LEU A 161 -14.15 -15.11 -8.23
C LEU A 161 -15.53 -15.43 -7.66
N LYS A 162 -15.60 -16.50 -6.88
CA LYS A 162 -16.83 -16.98 -6.23
C LYS A 162 -16.71 -16.87 -4.71
N LEU A 163 -17.87 -16.82 -4.05
CA LEU A 163 -17.94 -16.93 -2.59
C LEU A 163 -17.25 -18.22 -2.14
N ASP A 164 -16.55 -18.16 -1.01
CA ASP A 164 -15.76 -19.26 -0.42
C ASP A 164 -14.57 -19.75 -1.27
N GLN A 165 -14.26 -19.09 -2.38
CA GLN A 165 -13.06 -19.38 -3.15
C GLN A 165 -11.82 -18.82 -2.45
N ARG A 166 -10.72 -19.58 -2.46
CA ARG A 166 -9.41 -19.05 -2.04
C ARG A 166 -8.91 -18.00 -3.04
N LEU A 167 -8.60 -16.82 -2.52
CA LEU A 167 -7.98 -15.73 -3.26
C LEU A 167 -6.50 -16.07 -3.50
N VAL A 168 -6.13 -16.22 -4.77
CA VAL A 168 -4.73 -16.40 -5.18
C VAL A 168 -4.15 -15.05 -5.57
N VAL A 169 -3.03 -14.66 -4.95
CA VAL A 169 -2.34 -13.41 -5.25
C VAL A 169 -1.13 -13.70 -6.15
N ARG A 170 -1.12 -13.08 -7.34
CA ARG A 170 0.01 -13.20 -8.26
C ARG A 170 1.03 -12.10 -7.99
N ARG A 171 2.31 -12.40 -8.22
CA ARG A 171 3.41 -11.41 -8.17
C ARG A 171 3.10 -10.15 -8.98
N ARG A 172 2.54 -10.28 -10.18
CA ARG A 172 2.14 -9.15 -11.04
C ARG A 172 1.12 -8.22 -10.37
N ASP A 173 0.17 -8.79 -9.63
CA ASP A 173 -0.85 -8.00 -8.96
C ASP A 173 -0.23 -7.17 -7.82
N ALA A 174 0.68 -7.77 -7.06
CA ALA A 174 1.44 -7.09 -6.02
C ALA A 174 2.31 -5.97 -6.60
N GLN A 175 3.04 -6.24 -7.70
CA GLN A 175 3.83 -5.23 -8.40
C GLN A 175 2.97 -4.06 -8.87
N THR A 176 1.82 -4.35 -9.49
CA THR A 176 0.89 -3.32 -9.97
C THR A 176 0.39 -2.45 -8.80
N ALA A 177 0.05 -3.06 -7.66
CA ALA A 177 -0.41 -2.31 -6.49
C ALA A 177 0.70 -1.40 -5.89
N LEU A 178 1.95 -1.87 -5.88
CA LEU A 178 3.11 -1.06 -5.47
C LEU A 178 3.36 0.10 -6.44
N ASP A 179 3.30 -0.14 -7.75
CA ASP A 179 3.46 0.88 -8.79
C ASP A 179 2.34 1.95 -8.72
N ASP A 180 1.13 1.50 -8.41
CA ASP A 180 -0.01 2.38 -8.23
C ASP A 180 0.13 3.25 -6.97
N LEU A 181 0.57 2.66 -5.86
CA LEU A 181 0.84 3.41 -4.63
C LEU A 181 1.98 4.41 -4.82
N GLU A 182 3.09 4.01 -5.44
CA GLU A 182 4.23 4.88 -5.68
C GLU A 182 3.83 6.14 -6.44
N ALA A 183 3.02 6.01 -7.49
CA ALA A 183 2.61 7.17 -8.26
C ALA A 183 1.70 8.11 -7.46
N VAL A 184 0.81 7.59 -6.62
CA VAL A 184 0.01 8.41 -5.71
C VAL A 184 0.93 9.17 -4.75
N VAL A 185 1.92 8.49 -4.17
CA VAL A 185 2.89 9.09 -3.25
C VAL A 185 3.67 10.20 -3.93
N ARG A 186 4.23 9.95 -5.12
CA ARG A 186 4.99 10.95 -5.88
C ARG A 186 4.12 12.13 -6.31
N ALA A 187 2.89 11.88 -6.76
CA ALA A 187 1.99 12.93 -7.20
C ALA A 187 1.54 13.82 -6.04
N LEU A 188 1.17 13.25 -4.89
CA LEU A 188 0.72 14.03 -3.73
C LEU A 188 1.88 14.72 -3.01
N ALA A 189 3.06 14.11 -2.94
CA ALA A 189 4.23 14.77 -2.36
C ALA A 189 4.74 15.94 -3.21
N GLY A 190 4.46 15.94 -4.53
CA GLY A 190 4.79 17.02 -5.45
C GLY A 190 3.71 18.09 -5.61
N ALA A 191 2.55 17.93 -4.98
CA ALA A 191 1.41 18.86 -5.03
C ALA A 191 1.38 19.77 -3.79
#